data_AF-A0A7X7JG21-F1
#
_entry.id   AF-A0A7X7JG21-F1
#
_cell.length_a   1.000
_cell.length_b   1.000
_cell.length_c   1.000
_cell.angle_alpha   90.00
_cell.angle_beta   90.00
_cell.angle_gamma   90.00
#
_symmetry.space_group_name_H-M   'P 1'
#
loop_
_entity.id
_entity.type
_entity.pdbx_description
1 polymer ?
#
loop_
_entity_poly.entity_id
_entity_poly.type
_entity_poly.pdbx_seq_one_letter_code
_entity_poly.pdbx_strand_id
1 'polypeptide(L)'
;PVPRMLGWYDVAVRATFTSHDGVRVRIAHSTYLDSHEQDGAVFLGDGIEMMFHHLGLDLPRGQELHTFCDAVTAGLANSTTATVVIDDGEILLELTPWQEVPGSFLNQ
;
A
#
# COMPACT_ATOMS: atom_id res chain seq x y z
N PRO A 1 4.52 9.06 13.50
CA PRO A 1 4.65 7.57 13.48
C PRO A 1 5.73 7.00 14.44
N VAL A 2 5.38 6.02 15.28
CA VAL A 2 6.37 5.28 16.08
C VAL A 2 6.97 4.17 15.20
N PRO A 3 8.30 4.01 15.13
CA PRO A 3 8.92 2.96 14.31
C PRO A 3 8.57 1.56 14.85
N ARG A 4 8.20 0.63 13.96
CA ARG A 4 7.90 -0.77 14.29
C ARG A 4 9.16 -1.57 14.65
N MET A 5 10.28 -1.22 14.02
CA MET A 5 11.64 -1.66 14.35
C MET A 5 12.63 -0.52 14.11
N LEU A 6 13.88 -0.66 14.54
CA LEU A 6 14.89 0.41 14.46
C LEU A 6 15.01 0.92 13.00
N GLY A 7 14.46 2.11 12.72
CA GLY A 7 14.49 2.74 11.41
C GLY A 7 13.48 2.19 10.38
N TRP A 8 12.34 1.64 10.80
CA TRP A 8 11.23 1.31 9.89
C TRP A 8 9.88 1.78 10.46
N TYR A 9 9.08 2.41 9.61
CA TYR A 9 7.80 3.01 9.94
C TYR A 9 6.70 2.37 9.09
N ASP A 10 5.61 1.97 9.75
CA ASP A 10 4.40 1.50 9.09
C ASP A 10 3.73 2.66 8.35
N VAL A 11 3.50 2.51 7.06
CA VAL A 11 2.86 3.49 6.19
C VAL A 11 1.43 3.05 5.91
N ALA A 12 0.48 3.87 6.37
CA ALA A 12 -0.94 3.62 6.17
C ALA A 12 -1.36 3.97 4.73
N VAL A 13 -2.17 3.10 4.15
CA VAL A 13 -2.64 3.20 2.78
C VAL A 13 -4.10 2.82 2.68
N ARG A 14 -4.85 3.62 1.92
CA ARG A 14 -6.14 3.22 1.38
C ARG A 14 -5.89 2.54 0.03
N ALA A 15 -6.19 1.25 -0.04
CA ALA A 15 -6.14 0.47 -1.26
C ALA A 15 -7.55 0.32 -1.83
N THR A 16 -7.74 0.66 -3.10
CA THR A 16 -9.00 0.51 -3.83
C THR A 16 -8.77 -0.38 -5.03
N PHE A 17 -9.38 -1.57 -5.04
CA PHE A 17 -9.46 -2.41 -6.22
C PHE A 17 -10.71 -2.07 -7.03
N THR A 18 -10.54 -1.96 -8.35
CA THR A 18 -11.62 -1.83 -9.33
C THR A 18 -11.45 -2.90 -10.39
N SER A 19 -12.44 -3.77 -10.60
CA SER A 19 -12.39 -4.76 -11.69
C SER A 19 -12.45 -4.09 -13.06
N HIS A 20 -11.95 -4.76 -14.10
CA HIS A 20 -11.93 -4.22 -15.48
C HIS A 20 -13.30 -3.78 -16.01
N ASP A 21 -14.37 -4.45 -15.57
CA ASP A 21 -15.76 -4.10 -15.92
C ASP A 21 -16.33 -2.95 -15.06
N GLY A 22 -15.58 -2.46 -14.08
CA GLY A 22 -15.97 -1.43 -13.12
C GLY A 22 -17.02 -1.87 -12.10
N VAL A 23 -17.47 -3.13 -12.13
CA VAL A 23 -18.62 -3.60 -11.31
C VAL A 23 -18.19 -3.92 -9.89
N ARG A 24 -17.02 -4.52 -9.71
CA ARG A 24 -16.49 -4.89 -8.39
C ARG A 24 -15.53 -3.81 -7.93
N VAL A 25 -15.95 -3.10 -6.89
CA VAL A 25 -15.08 -2.19 -6.13
C VAL A 25 -14.87 -2.75 -4.72
N ARG A 26 -13.63 -2.82 -4.28
CA ARG A 26 -13.23 -3.25 -2.93
C ARG A 26 -12.28 -2.21 -2.37
N ILE A 27 -12.48 -1.83 -1.10
CA ILE A 27 -11.66 -0.83 -0.44
C ILE A 27 -11.16 -1.43 0.86
N ALA A 28 -9.86 -1.33 1.09
CA ALA A 28 -9.22 -1.73 2.33
C ALA A 28 -8.31 -0.59 2.81
N HIS A 29 -8.20 -0.41 4.13
CA HIS A 29 -7.34 0.61 4.72
C HIS A 29 -6.59 0.00 5.89
N SER A 30 -5.26 0.00 5.82
CA SER A 30 -4.38 -0.41 6.90
C SER A 30 -2.94 0.05 6.64
N THR A 31 -2.02 -0.37 7.50
CA THR A 31 -0.58 -0.21 7.33
C THR A 31 -0.02 -1.36 6.50
N TYR A 32 -0.03 -1.19 5.18
CA TYR A 32 0.43 -2.24 4.24
C TYR A 32 1.85 -2.01 3.73
N LEU A 33 2.35 -0.79 3.86
CA LEU A 33 3.64 -0.36 3.32
C LEU A 33 4.60 -0.01 4.46
N ASP A 34 5.89 0.04 4.16
CA ASP A 34 6.93 0.41 5.10
C ASP A 34 7.78 1.55 4.51
N SER A 35 8.34 2.39 5.38
CA SER A 35 9.37 3.38 5.01
C SER A 35 10.50 3.38 6.02
N HIS A 36 11.73 3.64 5.55
CA HIS A 36 12.92 3.69 6.40
C HIS A 36 13.02 4.97 7.25
N GLU A 37 12.37 6.04 6.80
CA GLU A 37 12.34 7.34 7.46
C GLU A 37 10.99 8.00 7.17
N GLN A 38 10.58 8.97 8.00
CA GLN A 38 9.23 9.53 7.91
C GLN A 38 8.90 10.14 6.53
N ASP A 39 9.90 10.69 5.85
CA ASP A 39 9.79 11.28 4.51
C ASP A 39 10.55 10.48 3.44
N GLY A 40 10.84 9.21 3.77
CA GLY A 40 11.65 8.33 2.94
C GLY A 40 10.87 7.68 1.83
N ALA A 41 11.60 7.01 0.94
CA ALA A 41 11.00 6.14 -0.06
C ALA A 41 10.11 5.09 0.62
N VAL A 42 8.91 4.92 0.06
CA VAL A 42 7.93 3.94 0.53
C VAL A 42 8.13 2.64 -0.24
N PHE A 43 8.20 1.55 0.49
CA PHE A 43 8.39 0.21 -0.04
C PHE A 43 7.20 -0.67 0.34
N LEU A 44 6.93 -1.64 -0.52
CA LEU A 44 6.00 -2.71 -0.23
C LEU A 44 6.71 -3.74 0.65
N GLY A 45 6.36 -3.81 1.92
CA GLY A 45 6.89 -4.80 2.87
C GLY A 45 5.93 -5.96 3.10
N ASP A 46 5.98 -6.56 4.30
CA ASP A 46 5.21 -7.76 4.70
C ASP A 46 3.69 -7.52 4.79
N GLY A 47 3.22 -6.31 4.49
CA GLY A 47 1.81 -5.95 4.52
C GLY A 47 1.03 -6.31 3.23
N ILE A 48 1.72 -6.77 2.18
CA ILE A 48 1.08 -7.06 0.89
C ILE A 48 0.06 -8.19 0.98
N GLU A 49 0.40 -9.27 1.68
CA GLU A 49 -0.48 -10.43 1.82
C GLU A 49 -1.77 -10.05 2.55
N MET A 50 -1.65 -9.19 3.57
CA MET A 50 -2.80 -8.64 4.28
C MET A 50 -3.65 -7.75 3.38
N MET A 51 -3.03 -6.92 2.53
CA MET A 51 -3.78 -6.07 1.59
C MET A 51 -4.63 -6.90 0.63
N PHE A 52 -4.03 -7.91 -0.03
CA PHE A 52 -4.75 -8.80 -0.94
C PHE A 52 -5.85 -9.57 -0.20
N HIS A 53 -5.56 -10.06 1.02
CA HIS A 53 -6.55 -10.72 1.87
C HIS A 53 -7.75 -9.80 2.19
N HIS A 54 -7.50 -8.56 2.64
CA HIS A 54 -8.56 -7.60 2.98
C HIS A 54 -9.37 -7.15 1.76
N LEU A 55 -8.75 -7.08 0.57
CA LEU A 55 -9.46 -6.81 -0.69
C LEU A 55 -10.25 -8.03 -1.20
N GLY A 56 -10.02 -9.22 -0.64
CA GLY A 56 -10.63 -10.47 -1.09
C GLY A 56 -10.11 -10.91 -2.46
N LEU A 57 -8.83 -10.66 -2.72
CA LEU A 57 -8.12 -11.00 -3.96
C LEU A 57 -7.08 -12.08 -3.71
N ASP A 58 -6.75 -12.85 -4.75
CA ASP A 58 -5.64 -13.78 -4.69
C ASP A 58 -4.31 -13.04 -4.79
N LEU A 59 -3.37 -13.39 -3.92
CA LEU A 59 -2.02 -12.83 -3.94
C LEU A 59 -1.27 -13.35 -5.19
N PRO A 60 -0.72 -12.45 -6.05
CA PRO A 60 0.16 -12.83 -7.15
C PRO A 60 1.38 -13.61 -6.66
N ARG A 61 1.96 -14.45 -7.51
CA ARG A 61 3.10 -15.30 -7.12
C ARG A 61 4.30 -15.12 -8.04
N GLY A 62 5.49 -15.37 -7.50
CA GLY A 62 6.72 -15.35 -8.27
C GLY A 62 6.95 -13.98 -8.93
N GLN A 63 7.16 -13.98 -10.24
CA GLN A 63 7.52 -12.77 -10.99
C GLN A 63 6.42 -11.69 -10.94
N GLU A 64 5.14 -12.08 -10.95
CA GLU A 64 4.02 -11.13 -10.90
C GLU A 64 4.00 -10.35 -9.58
N LEU A 65 4.30 -11.02 -8.47
CA LEU A 65 4.42 -10.37 -7.16
C LEU A 65 5.55 -9.33 -7.15
N HIS A 66 6.72 -9.70 -7.69
CA HIS A 66 7.85 -8.77 -7.79
C HIS A 66 7.53 -7.56 -8.67
N THR A 67 6.91 -7.80 -9.83
CA THR A 67 6.49 -6.72 -10.73
C THR A 67 5.44 -5.81 -10.10
N PHE A 68 4.52 -6.37 -9.30
CA PHE A 68 3.56 -5.57 -8.53
C PHE A 68 4.27 -4.67 -7.51
N CYS A 69 5.19 -5.23 -6.71
CA CYS A 69 5.95 -4.46 -5.73
C CYS A 69 6.77 -3.34 -6.38
N ASP A 70 7.48 -3.64 -7.47
CA ASP A 70 8.26 -2.66 -8.22
C ASP A 70 7.38 -1.52 -8.76
N ALA A 71 6.20 -1.84 -9.28
CA ALA A 71 5.26 -0.84 -9.80
C ALA A 71 4.74 0.11 -8.71
N VAL A 72 4.41 -0.42 -7.53
CA VAL A 72 4.00 0.41 -6.37
C VAL A 72 5.16 1.30 -5.91
N THR A 73 6.35 0.74 -5.70
CA THR A 73 7.52 1.52 -5.25
C THR A 73 7.87 2.60 -6.26
N ALA A 74 7.85 2.30 -7.56
CA ALA A 74 8.09 3.29 -8.60
C ALA A 74 7.01 4.38 -8.64
N GLY A 75 5.73 4.01 -8.50
CA GLY A 75 4.61 4.96 -8.48
C GLY A 75 4.66 5.91 -7.29
N LEU A 76 4.98 5.39 -6.11
CA LEU A 76 5.05 6.17 -4.86
C LEU A 76 6.35 6.96 -4.70
N ALA A 77 7.37 6.73 -5.53
CA ALA A 77 8.64 7.45 -5.43
C ALA A 77 8.49 8.98 -5.63
N ASN A 78 7.48 9.43 -6.38
CA ASN A 78 7.26 10.85 -6.68
C ASN A 78 5.78 11.29 -6.53
N SER A 79 4.95 10.45 -5.91
CA SER A 79 3.51 10.69 -5.79
C SER A 79 2.99 10.11 -4.47
N THR A 80 1.91 10.68 -3.94
CA THR A 80 1.18 10.10 -2.80
C THR A 80 0.20 9.00 -3.22
N THR A 81 0.15 8.70 -4.52
CA THR A 81 -0.71 7.65 -5.08
C THR A 81 0.03 6.82 -6.12
N ALA A 82 -0.35 5.54 -6.23
CA ALA A 82 0.11 4.64 -7.28
C ALA A 82 -1.03 3.76 -7.75
N THR A 83 -1.16 3.59 -9.07
CA THR A 83 -2.11 2.63 -9.66
C THR A 83 -1.33 1.49 -10.29
N VAL A 84 -1.67 0.27 -9.92
CA VAL A 84 -1.06 -0.94 -10.48
C VAL A 84 -2.14 -1.80 -11.12
N VAL A 85 -1.96 -2.10 -12.40
CA VAL A 85 -2.84 -3.01 -13.15
C VAL A 85 -2.48 -4.45 -12.79
N ILE A 86 -3.51 -5.24 -12.51
CA ILE A 86 -3.44 -6.68 -12.25
C ILE A 86 -4.40 -7.41 -13.21
N ASP A 87 -4.33 -8.74 -13.25
CA ASP A 87 -5.09 -9.56 -14.22
C ASP A 87 -6.59 -9.24 -14.22
N ASP A 88 -7.18 -9.03 -13.04
CA ASP A 88 -8.63 -8.85 -12.86
C ASP A 88 -9.09 -7.38 -12.77
N GLY A 89 -8.17 -6.43 -12.80
CA GLY A 89 -8.50 -5.01 -12.65
C GLY A 89 -7.30 -4.14 -12.34
N GLU A 90 -7.50 -3.15 -11.49
CA GLU A 90 -6.44 -2.27 -11.00
C GLU A 90 -6.57 -2.03 -9.51
N ILE A 91 -5.44 -1.81 -8.85
CA ILE A 91 -5.36 -1.39 -7.45
C ILE A 91 -4.79 0.02 -7.42
N LEU A 92 -5.59 0.97 -6.95
CA LEU A 92 -5.14 2.30 -6.55
C LEU A 92 -4.72 2.27 -5.08
N LEU A 93 -3.47 2.62 -4.81
CA LEU A 93 -2.93 2.84 -3.47
C LEU A 93 -2.82 4.35 -3.22
N GLU A 94 -3.42 4.81 -2.13
CA GLU A 94 -3.37 6.21 -1.69
C GLU A 94 -2.70 6.26 -0.30
N LEU A 95 -1.56 6.94 -0.21
CA LEU A 95 -0.89 7.16 1.07
C LEU A 95 -1.79 7.98 1.98
N THR A 96 -2.01 7.48 3.19
CA THR A 96 -2.70 8.24 4.23
C THR A 96 -1.70 9.19 4.88
N PRO A 97 -1.97 10.50 4.92
CA PRO A 97 -1.11 11.46 5.60
C PRO A 97 -0.80 11.03 7.03
N TRP A 98 0.43 11.24 7.48
CA TRP A 98 0.86 10.84 8.82
C TRP A 98 0.03 11.44 9.97
N GLN A 99 -0.61 12.60 9.75
CA GLN A 99 -1.52 13.22 10.71
C GLN A 99 -2.89 12.52 10.78
N GLU A 100 -3.22 11.65 9.84
CA GLU A 100 -4.52 10.97 9.78
C GLU A 100 -4.43 9.53 10.28
N VAL A 101 -3.20 9.05 10.57
CA VAL A 101 -2.95 7.70 11.08
C VAL A 101 -3.30 7.62 12.58
N PRO A 102 -4.23 6.74 13.01
CA PRO A 102 -4.53 6.52 14.42
C PRO A 102 -3.27 6.14 15.21
N GLY A 103 -2.98 6.86 16.30
CA GLY A 103 -1.78 6.63 17.12
C GLY A 103 -0.50 7.32 16.65
N SER A 104 -0.57 8.19 15.63
CA SER A 104 0.58 9.01 15.22
C SER A 104 1.01 9.99 16.31
N PHE A 105 2.33 10.11 16.56
CA PHE A 105 2.87 11.13 17.48
C PHE A 105 2.58 12.57 17.03
N LEU A 106 2.19 12.78 15.77
CA LEU A 106 1.77 14.10 15.27
C LEU A 106 0.35 14.49 15.71
N ASN A 107 -0.40 13.55 16.29
CA ASN A 107 -1.74 13.73 16.83
C ASN A 107 -1.76 13.81 18.37
N GLN A 108 -0.59 13.97 19.00
CA GLN A 108 -0.41 14.21 20.43
C GLN A 108 0.12 15.63 20.67
#